data_AF-A0A383BK61-F1
#
_entry.id   AF-A0A383BK61-F1
#
_cell.length_a   1.000
_cell.length_b   1.000
_cell.length_c   1.000
_cell.angle_alpha   90.00
_cell.angle_beta   90.00
_cell.angle_gamma   90.00
#
_symmetry.space_group_name_H-M   'P 1'
#
loop_
_entity.id
_entity.type
_entity.pdbx_description
1 polymer ?
#
loop_
_entity_poly.entity_id
_entity_poly.type
_entity_poly.pdbx_seq_one_letter_code
_entity_poly.pdbx_strand_id
1 'polypeptide(L)'
;MNPDQLFLFALLFGIFVLLLWGRIRYDIVAFGALTVAYIGGAIPQEAVFAGFGHPATLIIALVLIISQGLYGSGAIEVLARHL
;
A
#
# COMPACT_ATOMS: atom_id res chain seq x y z
N MET A 1 9.05 -0.93 -28.51
CA MET A 1 8.43 -0.90 -27.16
C MET A 1 7.03 -0.36 -27.33
N ASN A 2 6.02 -1.00 -26.74
CA ASN A 2 4.63 -0.50 -26.82
C ASN A 2 4.52 0.77 -25.94
N PRO A 3 3.91 1.88 -26.43
CA PRO A 3 3.65 3.08 -25.62
C PRO A 3 3.05 2.78 -24.23
N ASP A 4 2.16 1.80 -24.13
CA ASP A 4 1.51 1.41 -22.86
C ASP A 4 2.54 0.83 -21.87
N GLN A 5 3.47 0.01 -22.37
CA GLN A 5 4.51 -0.59 -21.56
C GLN A 5 5.50 0.48 -21.08
N LEU A 6 5.85 1.43 -21.94
CA LEU A 6 6.71 2.56 -21.56
C LEU A 6 6.06 3.42 -20.47
N PHE A 7 4.74 3.68 -20.58
CA PHE A 7 3.97 4.39 -19.57
C PHE A 7 4.00 3.66 -18.21
N LEU A 8 3.72 2.36 -18.20
CA LEU A 8 3.75 1.55 -16.97
C LEU A 8 5.13 1.55 -16.31
N PHE A 9 6.22 1.41 -17.09
CA PHE A 9 7.58 1.46 -16.56
C PHE A 9 7.94 2.83 -16.01
N ALA A 10 7.55 3.92 -16.68
CA ALA A 10 7.77 5.28 -16.22
C ALA A 10 7.00 5.55 -14.91
N LEU A 11 5.75 5.09 -14.82
CA LEU A 11 4.93 5.20 -13.62
C LEU A 11 5.57 4.44 -12.46
N LEU A 12 5.95 3.17 -12.66
CA LEU A 12 6.60 2.34 -11.65
C LEU A 12 7.90 2.98 -11.17
N PHE A 13 8.76 3.41 -12.09
CA PHE A 13 10.03 4.05 -11.74
C PHE A 13 9.81 5.36 -10.95
N GLY A 14 8.83 6.18 -11.37
CA GLY A 14 8.44 7.39 -10.65
C GLY A 14 7.98 7.11 -9.22
N ILE A 15 7.15 6.07 -9.03
CA ILE A 15 6.70 5.62 -7.70
C ILE A 15 7.89 5.21 -6.84
N PHE A 16 8.79 4.38 -7.38
CA PHE A 16 9.99 3.96 -6.64
C PHE A 16 10.82 5.17 -6.19
N VAL A 17 11.15 6.08 -7.11
CA VAL A 17 11.93 7.29 -6.77
C VAL A 17 11.23 8.11 -5.69
N LEU A 18 9.91 8.30 -5.78
CA LEU A 18 9.13 9.04 -4.78
C LEU A 18 9.09 8.36 -3.42
N LEU A 19 8.94 7.03 -3.38
CA LEU A 19 8.95 6.25 -2.15
C LEU A 19 10.36 6.22 -1.52
N LEU A 20 11.42 6.10 -2.33
CA LEU A 20 12.81 6.11 -1.84
C LEU A 20 13.25 7.48 -1.33
N TRP A 21 12.75 8.59 -1.92
CA TRP A 21 13.11 9.94 -1.46
C TRP A 21 12.69 10.16 0.00
N GLY A 22 11.57 9.57 0.44
CA GLY A 22 11.12 9.62 1.83
C GLY A 22 10.68 11.01 2.33
N ARG A 23 10.67 12.03 1.46
CA ARG A 23 10.23 13.40 1.81
C ARG A 23 8.71 13.56 1.83
N ILE A 24 8.01 12.80 1.01
CA ILE A 24 6.55 12.82 0.89
C ILE A 24 6.01 11.62 1.66
N ARG A 25 4.89 11.79 2.37
CA ARG A 25 4.21 10.69 3.05
C ARG A 25 3.88 9.58 2.06
N TYR A 26 4.20 8.34 2.43
CA TYR A 26 3.96 7.16 1.60
C TYR A 26 2.51 7.04 1.11
N ASP A 27 1.55 7.38 1.98
CA ASP A 27 0.12 7.39 1.62
C ASP A 27 -0.17 8.32 0.44
N ILE A 28 0.40 9.53 0.46
CA ILE A 28 0.16 10.55 -0.57
C ILE A 28 0.79 10.11 -1.90
N VAL A 29 1.98 9.51 -1.85
CA VAL A 29 2.63 8.94 -3.04
C VAL A 29 1.77 7.83 -3.64
N ALA A 30 1.26 6.91 -2.82
CA ALA A 30 0.43 5.80 -3.26
C ALA A 30 -0.90 6.29 -3.90
N PHE A 31 -1.60 7.23 -3.25
CA PHE A 31 -2.82 7.81 -3.80
C PHE A 31 -2.56 8.57 -5.10
N GLY A 32 -1.51 9.39 -5.16
CA GLY A 32 -1.14 10.13 -6.37
C GLY A 32 -0.81 9.19 -7.54
N ALA A 33 -0.05 8.13 -7.28
CA ALA A 33 0.28 7.10 -8.25
C ALA A 33 -0.96 6.40 -8.81
N LEU A 34 -1.92 6.04 -7.93
CA LEU A 34 -3.18 5.44 -8.33
C LEU A 34 -4.00 6.39 -9.22
N THR A 35 -4.06 7.67 -8.87
CA THR A 35 -4.74 8.69 -9.68
C THR A 35 -4.10 8.84 -11.06
N VAL A 36 -2.77 8.90 -11.15
CA VAL A 36 -2.06 8.99 -12.44
C VAL A 36 -2.28 7.73 -13.28
N ALA A 37 -2.25 6.55 -12.66
CA ALA A 37 -2.50 5.28 -13.37
C ALA A 37 -3.93 5.20 -13.94
N TYR A 38 -4.92 5.68 -13.20
CA TYR A 38 -6.32 5.74 -13.66
C TYR A 38 -6.50 6.75 -14.80
N ILE A 39 -6.03 7.99 -14.62
CA ILE A 39 -6.16 9.05 -15.64
C ILE A 39 -5.37 8.68 -16.92
N GLY A 40 -4.23 8.01 -16.77
CA GLY A 40 -3.43 7.50 -17.88
C GLY A 40 -4.05 6.30 -18.61
N GLY A 41 -5.22 5.82 -18.19
CA GLY A 41 -5.93 4.72 -18.84
C GLY A 41 -5.32 3.34 -18.61
N ALA A 42 -4.34 3.22 -17.71
CA ALA A 42 -3.68 1.94 -17.44
C ALA A 42 -4.56 0.96 -16.63
N ILE A 43 -5.61 1.46 -15.97
CA ILE A 43 -6.52 0.67 -15.13
C ILE A 43 -7.97 1.07 -15.44
N PRO A 44 -8.88 0.12 -15.74
CA PRO A 44 -10.30 0.41 -15.92
C PRO A 44 -10.93 0.88 -14.61
N GLN A 45 -11.94 1.77 -14.69
CA GLN A 45 -12.57 2.42 -13.52
C GLN A 45 -13.02 1.43 -12.44
N GLU A 46 -13.56 0.29 -12.85
CA GLU A 46 -14.06 -0.77 -11.96
C GLU A 46 -12.94 -1.46 -11.18
N ALA A 47 -11.71 -1.47 -11.70
CA ALA A 47 -10.57 -2.17 -11.12
C ALA A 47 -9.61 -1.25 -10.34
N VAL A 48 -9.81 0.08 -10.35
CA VAL A 48 -8.93 1.06 -9.69
C VAL A 48 -8.69 0.71 -8.22
N PHE A 49 -9.74 0.33 -7.50
CA PHE A 49 -9.63 -0.01 -6.07
C PHE A 49 -9.52 -1.51 -5.80
N ALA A 50 -9.41 -2.36 -6.82
CA ALA A 50 -9.35 -3.81 -6.65
C ALA A 50 -8.15 -4.25 -5.78
N GLY A 51 -7.06 -3.47 -5.79
CA GLY A 51 -5.90 -3.70 -4.94
C GLY A 51 -6.18 -3.59 -3.44
N PHE A 52 -7.14 -2.75 -3.01
CA PHE A 52 -7.48 -2.60 -1.59
C PHE A 52 -8.21 -3.82 -1.03
N GLY A 53 -9.01 -4.50 -1.85
CA GLY A 53 -9.71 -5.73 -1.50
C GLY A 53 -8.87 -7.00 -1.65
N HIS A 54 -7.58 -6.88 -1.99
CA HIS A 54 -6.71 -8.03 -2.16
C HIS A 54 -6.47 -8.73 -0.80
N PRO A 55 -6.49 -10.07 -0.73
CA PRO A 55 -6.26 -10.78 0.53
C PRO A 55 -4.99 -10.35 1.26
N ALA A 56 -3.91 -10.03 0.53
CA ALA A 56 -2.66 -9.60 1.17
C ALA A 56 -2.78 -8.24 1.89
N THR A 57 -3.47 -7.24 1.33
CA THR A 57 -3.66 -5.93 1.98
C THR A 57 -4.56 -6.06 3.20
N LEU A 58 -5.61 -6.88 3.10
CA LEU A 58 -6.51 -7.20 4.21
C LEU A 58 -5.77 -7.87 5.36
N ILE A 59 -4.89 -8.84 5.08
CA ILE A 59 -4.09 -9.51 6.12
C ILE A 59 -3.24 -8.50 6.89
N ILE A 60 -2.55 -7.57 6.20
CA ILE A 60 -1.75 -6.53 6.87
C ILE A 60 -2.63 -5.66 7.78
N ALA A 61 -3.80 -5.23 7.29
CA ALA A 61 -4.74 -4.45 8.10
C ALA A 61 -5.18 -5.22 9.36
N LEU A 62 -5.53 -6.50 9.21
CA LEU A 62 -5.90 -7.37 10.33
C LEU A 62 -4.77 -7.55 11.33
N VAL A 63 -3.55 -7.78 10.85
CA VAL A 63 -2.36 -7.90 11.72
C VAL A 63 -2.16 -6.63 12.53
N LEU A 64 -2.27 -5.44 11.92
CA LEU A 64 -2.16 -4.18 12.63
C LEU A 64 -3.26 -4.01 13.69
N ILE A 65 -4.50 -4.37 13.38
CA ILE A 65 -5.63 -4.33 14.32
C ILE A 65 -5.38 -5.28 15.49
N ILE A 66 -4.96 -6.52 15.22
CA ILE A 66 -4.66 -7.53 16.25
C ILE A 66 -3.50 -7.06 17.12
N SER A 67 -2.42 -6.53 16.53
CA SER A 67 -1.30 -5.96 17.29
C SER A 67 -1.78 -4.89 18.26
N GLN A 68 -2.59 -3.92 17.78
CA GLN A 68 -3.14 -2.88 18.64
C GLN A 68 -4.06 -3.43 19.74
N GLY A 69 -4.88 -4.44 19.43
CA GLY A 69 -5.74 -5.11 20.42
C GLY A 69 -4.94 -5.86 21.50
N LEU A 70 -3.84 -6.51 21.12
CA LEU A 70 -2.93 -7.19 22.05
C LEU A 70 -2.15 -6.20 22.94
N TYR A 71 -1.65 -5.09 22.38
CA TYR A 71 -1.03 -4.02 23.15
C TYR A 71 -2.02 -3.37 24.13
N GLY A 72 -3.26 -3.09 23.71
CA GLY A 72 -4.27 -2.46 24.56
C GLY A 72 -4.83 -3.36 25.66
N SER A 73 -4.77 -4.69 25.50
CA SER A 73 -5.31 -5.65 26.47
C SER A 73 -4.32 -6.08 27.55
N GLY A 74 -3.06 -5.64 27.50
CA GLY A 74 -2.02 -6.10 28.42
C GLY A 74 -1.57 -7.55 28.17
N ALA A 75 -2.07 -8.20 27.11
CA ALA A 75 -1.79 -9.60 26.81
C ALA A 75 -0.30 -9.82 26.49
N ILE A 76 0.34 -8.83 25.85
CA ILE A 76 1.77 -8.86 25.55
C ILE A 76 2.59 -8.87 26.84
N GLU A 77 2.21 -8.07 27.84
CA GLU A 77 2.87 -7.98 29.14
C GLU A 77 2.70 -9.27 29.95
N VAL A 78 1.54 -9.93 29.87
CA VAL A 78 1.31 -11.25 30.49
C VAL A 78 2.21 -12.31 29.86
N LEU A 79 2.30 -12.32 28.52
CA LEU A 79 3.13 -13.26 27.77
C LEU A 79 4.62 -13.05 28.07
N ALA A 80 5.08 -11.79 28.06
CA ALA A 80 6.47 -11.42 28.32
C ALA A 80 6.92 -11.73 29.76
N ARG A 81 6.00 -11.84 30.72
CA ARG A 81 6.30 -12.23 32.11
C ARG A 81 6.48 -13.74 32.28
N HIS A 82 5.92 -14.55 31.38
CA HIS A 82 5.96 -16.02 31.45
C HIS A 82 7.03 -16.63 30.52
N LEU A 83 7.78 -15.80 29.80
CA LEU A 83 8.98 -16.14 29.04
C LEU A 83 10.23 -15.74 29.83
#